data_AF-A0A2V8JAK5-F1
#
_entry.id   AF-A0A2V8JAK5-F1
#
_cell.length_a   1.000
_cell.length_b   1.000
_cell.length_c   1.000
_cell.angle_alpha   90.00
_cell.angle_beta   90.00
_cell.angle_gamma   90.00
#
_symmetry.space_group_name_H-M   'P 1'
#
loop_
_entity.id
_entity.type
_entity.pdbx_description
1 polymer ?
#
loop_
_entity_poly.entity_id
_entity_poly.type
_entity_poly.pdbx_seq_one_letter_code
_entity_poly.pdbx_strand_id
1 'polypeptide(L)'
;AYAELREMSEAMVREKGLLNYAQAALLLDVSTKRVSELVRTGKLKPFDFLGRRYVSMRDVGQRYQQDLKAGRPRRGIGKRAVASIRAALKTDSAQAKLGGYAGPYVRAQTEANKEKSREELRKVWCAITKGPKK
;
A
#
# COMPACT_ATOMS: atom_id res chain seq x y z
N ALA A 1 9.98 16.88 12.42
CA ALA A 1 9.40 16.74 11.06
C ALA A 1 10.11 15.66 10.21
N TYR A 2 11.43 15.72 10.01
CA TYR A 2 12.14 14.73 9.18
C TYR A 2 12.14 13.30 9.76
N ALA A 3 12.32 13.15 11.08
CA ALA A 3 12.25 11.84 11.74
C ALA A 3 10.87 11.18 11.57
N GLU A 4 9.81 11.93 11.84
CA GLU A 4 8.43 11.45 11.69
C GLU A 4 8.05 11.13 10.24
N LEU A 5 8.56 11.90 9.25
CA LEU A 5 8.40 11.56 7.82
C LEU A 5 9.10 10.25 7.46
N ARG A 6 10.26 9.97 8.06
CA ARG A 6 10.98 8.71 7.86
C ARG A 6 10.21 7.55 8.47
N GLU A 7 9.70 7.69 9.69
CA GLU A 7 8.86 6.68 10.34
C GLU A 7 7.58 6.40 9.53
N MET A 8 6.94 7.46 9.01
CA MET A 8 5.78 7.34 8.10
C MET A 8 6.15 6.55 6.84
N SER A 9 7.31 6.83 6.25
CA SER A 9 7.81 6.11 5.07
C SER A 9 8.07 4.62 5.37
N GLU A 10 8.72 4.32 6.49
CA GLU A 10 8.97 2.94 6.94
C GLU A 10 7.66 2.19 7.21
N ALA A 11 6.70 2.85 7.87
CA ALA A 11 5.36 2.30 8.08
C ALA A 11 4.61 2.06 6.76
N MET A 12 4.73 2.95 5.77
CA MET A 12 4.16 2.73 4.44
C MET A 12 4.75 1.49 3.76
N VAL A 13 6.05 1.25 3.88
CA VAL A 13 6.67 0.04 3.32
C VAL A 13 6.11 -1.21 4.00
N ARG A 14 6.05 -1.21 5.34
CA ARG A 14 5.56 -2.37 6.12
C ARG A 14 4.09 -2.69 5.87
N GLU A 15 3.25 -1.66 5.82
CA GLU A 15 1.80 -1.78 5.72
C GLU A 15 1.27 -1.76 4.27
N LYS A 16 2.19 -1.77 3.28
CA LYS A 16 1.92 -1.63 1.84
C LYS A 16 1.29 -0.30 1.43
N GLY A 17 1.35 0.68 2.32
CA GLY A 17 0.75 2.00 2.20
C GLY A 17 -0.05 2.38 3.44
N LEU A 18 -0.24 3.68 3.59
CA LEU A 18 -1.06 4.28 4.65
C LEU A 18 -2.18 5.07 3.98
N LEU A 19 -3.42 4.86 4.40
CA LEU A 19 -4.60 5.48 3.80
C LEU A 19 -5.22 6.45 4.81
N ASN A 20 -5.56 7.66 4.38
CA ASN A 20 -6.47 8.47 5.18
C ASN A 20 -7.89 7.88 5.17
N TYR A 21 -8.75 8.34 6.08
CA TYR A 21 -10.08 7.74 6.24
C TYR A 21 -10.94 7.87 4.98
N ALA A 22 -10.77 8.94 4.20
CA ALA A 22 -11.51 9.13 2.96
C ALA A 22 -11.05 8.15 1.87
N GLN A 23 -9.76 7.89 1.77
CA GLN A 23 -9.19 6.86 0.88
C GLN A 23 -9.67 5.47 1.28
N ALA A 24 -9.58 5.13 2.57
CA ALA A 24 -10.04 3.83 3.08
C ALA A 24 -11.54 3.61 2.85
N ALA A 25 -12.36 4.64 3.04
CA ALA A 25 -13.80 4.62 2.77
C ALA A 25 -14.10 4.31 1.29
N LEU A 26 -13.37 4.93 0.36
CA LEU A 26 -13.50 4.67 -1.06
C LEU A 26 -13.15 3.21 -1.42
N LEU A 27 -12.06 2.69 -0.87
CA LEU A 27 -11.61 1.32 -1.14
C LEU A 27 -12.56 0.27 -0.53
N LEU A 28 -13.03 0.51 0.70
CA LEU A 28 -13.98 -0.36 1.39
C LEU A 28 -15.43 -0.17 0.94
N ASP A 29 -15.77 0.85 0.14
CA ASP A 29 -17.15 1.15 -0.22
C ASP A 29 -18.07 1.38 0.98
N VAL A 30 -17.60 2.19 1.93
CA VAL A 30 -18.33 2.52 3.14
C VAL A 30 -18.19 4.01 3.43
N SER A 31 -18.97 4.53 4.37
CA SER A 31 -18.81 5.91 4.85
C SER A 31 -17.51 6.08 5.66
N THR A 32 -17.00 7.30 5.73
CA THR A 32 -15.87 7.65 6.61
C THR A 32 -16.19 7.40 8.09
N LYS A 33 -17.47 7.59 8.49
CA LYS A 33 -17.96 7.23 9.83
C LYS A 33 -17.76 5.75 10.12
N ARG A 34 -18.09 4.88 9.15
CA ARG A 34 -17.86 3.44 9.29
C ARG A 34 -16.38 3.10 9.43
N VAL A 35 -15.49 3.77 8.67
CA VAL A 35 -14.04 3.60 8.86
C VAL A 35 -13.62 3.98 10.29
N SER A 36 -14.14 5.09 10.82
CA SER A 36 -13.86 5.49 12.21
C SER A 36 -14.34 4.45 13.23
N GLU A 37 -15.49 3.83 13.02
CA GLU A 37 -15.98 2.72 13.86
C GLU A 37 -15.08 1.50 13.76
N LEU A 38 -14.59 1.17 12.57
CA LEU A 38 -13.66 0.06 12.36
C LEU A 38 -12.33 0.27 13.10
N VAL A 39 -11.85 1.52 13.14
CA VAL A 39 -10.67 1.86 13.94
C VAL A 39 -10.98 1.75 15.45
N ARG A 40 -12.11 2.29 15.91
CA ARG A 40 -12.53 2.21 17.32
C ARG A 40 -12.72 0.77 17.81
N THR A 41 -13.21 -0.11 16.94
CA THR A 41 -13.42 -1.53 17.23
C THR A 41 -12.15 -2.38 17.04
N GLY A 42 -11.01 -1.76 16.74
CA GLY A 42 -9.72 -2.45 16.55
C GLY A 42 -9.64 -3.29 15.27
N LYS A 43 -10.59 -3.13 14.35
CA LYS A 43 -10.62 -3.88 13.08
C LYS A 43 -9.72 -3.27 11.99
N LEU A 44 -9.33 -2.01 12.16
CA LEU A 44 -8.32 -1.34 11.34
C LEU A 44 -7.30 -0.71 12.28
N LYS A 45 -6.01 -0.94 12.02
CA LYS A 45 -4.95 -0.35 12.84
C LYS A 45 -4.75 1.14 12.49
N PRO A 46 -4.88 2.06 13.47
CA PRO A 46 -4.59 3.46 13.25
C PRO A 46 -3.08 3.73 13.27
N PHE A 47 -2.66 4.74 12.51
CA PHE A 47 -1.32 5.29 12.50
C PHE A 47 -1.42 6.81 12.54
N ASP A 48 -0.74 7.43 13.49
CA ASP A 48 -0.74 8.88 13.66
C ASP A 48 0.61 9.43 13.20
N PHE A 49 0.60 10.29 12.18
CA PHE A 49 1.78 10.93 11.63
C PHE A 49 1.45 12.36 11.21
N LEU A 50 2.33 13.30 11.54
CA LEU A 50 2.27 14.70 11.11
C LEU A 50 0.92 15.35 11.46
N GLY A 51 0.39 15.01 12.64
CA GLY A 51 -0.92 15.48 13.13
C GLY A 51 -2.13 14.89 12.38
N ARG A 52 -1.94 13.86 11.55
CA ARG A 52 -2.99 13.20 10.77
C ARG A 52 -3.09 11.72 11.11
N ARG A 53 -4.30 11.20 11.00
CA ARG A 53 -4.60 9.78 11.26
C ARG A 53 -4.80 9.01 9.97
N TYR A 54 -4.10 7.90 9.89
CA TYR A 54 -4.08 6.97 8.77
C TYR A 54 -4.48 5.56 9.21
N VAL A 55 -4.77 4.69 8.25
CA VAL A 55 -4.98 3.26 8.45
C VAL A 55 -4.11 2.45 7.49
N SER A 56 -3.74 1.23 7.90
CA SER A 56 -2.97 0.31 7.06
C SER A 56 -3.73 -0.08 5.78
N MET A 57 -3.07 0.03 4.63
CA MET A 57 -3.60 -0.47 3.36
C MET A 57 -3.76 -1.99 3.39
N ARG A 58 -2.84 -2.70 4.04
CA ARG A 58 -2.91 -4.15 4.27
C ARG A 58 -4.19 -4.54 5.02
N ASP A 59 -4.52 -3.85 6.12
CA ASP A 59 -5.70 -4.15 6.93
C ASP A 59 -6.99 -3.86 6.17
N VAL A 60 -7.04 -2.74 5.44
CA VAL A 60 -8.15 -2.40 4.55
C VAL A 60 -8.37 -3.50 3.50
N GLY A 61 -7.30 -4.00 2.90
CA GLY A 61 -7.36 -5.12 1.95
C GLY A 61 -7.88 -6.41 2.57
N GLN A 62 -7.36 -6.78 3.75
CA GLN A 62 -7.84 -7.96 4.49
C GLN A 62 -9.31 -7.84 4.85
N ARG A 63 -9.75 -6.67 5.31
CA ARG A 63 -11.13 -6.43 5.65
C ARG A 63 -12.05 -6.54 4.44
N TYR A 64 -11.64 -6.00 3.29
CA TYR A 64 -12.39 -6.16 2.06
C TYR A 64 -12.61 -7.66 1.72
N GLN A 65 -11.57 -8.49 1.86
CA GLN A 65 -11.69 -9.94 1.63
C GLN A 65 -12.61 -10.63 2.65
N GLN A 66 -12.59 -10.21 3.91
CA GLN A 66 -13.52 -10.73 4.93
C GLN A 66 -14.97 -10.38 4.59
N ASP A 67 -15.24 -9.15 4.16
CA ASP A 67 -16.60 -8.75 3.74
C ASP A 67 -17.06 -9.57 2.53
N LEU A 68 -16.17 -9.87 1.58
CA LEU A 68 -16.48 -10.76 0.45
C LEU A 68 -16.80 -12.19 0.92
N LYS A 69 -16.04 -12.72 1.89
CA LYS A 69 -16.31 -14.03 2.49
C LYS A 69 -17.65 -14.06 3.23
N ALA A 70 -18.07 -12.92 3.80
CA ALA A 70 -19.35 -12.75 4.48
C ALA A 70 -20.55 -12.54 3.51
N GLY A 71 -20.35 -12.70 2.20
CA GLY A 71 -21.42 -12.63 1.20
C GLY A 71 -21.61 -11.27 0.55
N ARG A 72 -20.72 -10.30 0.82
CA ARG A 72 -20.79 -9.00 0.13
C ARG A 72 -20.48 -9.16 -1.36
N PRO A 73 -21.27 -8.56 -2.27
CA PRO A 73 -21.00 -8.65 -3.70
C PRO A 73 -19.64 -8.05 -4.06
N ARG A 74 -18.90 -8.75 -4.93
CA ARG A 74 -17.67 -8.23 -5.49
C ARG A 74 -17.97 -7.00 -6.36
N ARG A 75 -17.24 -5.92 -6.12
CA ARG A 75 -17.24 -4.77 -7.03
C ARG A 75 -16.66 -5.17 -8.38
N GLY A 76 -17.32 -4.75 -9.46
CA GLY A 76 -16.79 -4.88 -10.82
C GLY A 76 -15.45 -4.15 -11.00
N ILE A 77 -14.65 -4.60 -11.97
CA ILE A 77 -13.28 -4.13 -12.21
C ILE A 77 -13.25 -2.61 -12.42
N GLY A 78 -14.13 -2.06 -13.25
CA GLY A 78 -14.20 -0.61 -13.50
C GLY A 78 -14.49 0.21 -12.25
N LYS A 79 -15.42 -0.24 -11.39
CA LYS A 79 -15.72 0.45 -10.12
C LYS A 79 -14.53 0.44 -9.17
N ARG A 80 -13.74 -0.64 -9.14
CA ARG A 80 -12.50 -0.71 -8.36
C ARG A 80 -11.46 0.26 -8.89
N ALA A 81 -11.26 0.31 -10.21
CA ALA A 81 -10.31 1.23 -10.84
C ALA A 81 -10.66 2.70 -10.51
N VAL A 82 -11.93 3.09 -10.67
CA VAL A 82 -12.41 4.43 -10.33
C VAL A 82 -12.21 4.74 -8.84
N ALA A 83 -12.47 3.78 -7.95
CA ALA A 83 -12.25 3.97 -6.51
C ALA A 83 -10.77 4.20 -6.19
N SER A 84 -9.86 3.45 -6.80
CA SER A 84 -8.41 3.64 -6.63
C SER A 84 -7.94 4.99 -7.14
N ILE A 85 -8.42 5.43 -8.31
CA ILE A 85 -8.10 6.75 -8.87
C ILE A 85 -8.60 7.86 -7.93
N ARG A 86 -9.86 7.76 -7.47
CA ARG A 86 -10.42 8.73 -6.52
C ARG A 86 -9.65 8.75 -5.20
N ALA A 87 -9.15 7.61 -4.74
CA ALA A 87 -8.33 7.55 -3.53
C ALA A 87 -6.96 8.24 -3.74
N ALA A 88 -6.31 8.02 -4.89
CA ALA A 88 -5.07 8.70 -5.24
C ALA A 88 -5.25 10.23 -5.32
N LEU A 89 -6.38 10.71 -5.83
CA LEU A 89 -6.69 12.15 -5.86
C LEU A 89 -6.94 12.75 -4.46
N LYS A 90 -7.24 11.91 -3.45
CA LYS A 90 -7.43 12.33 -2.05
C LYS A 90 -6.16 12.26 -1.21
N THR A 91 -5.00 12.16 -1.85
CA THR A 91 -3.69 12.22 -1.20
C THR A 91 -3.48 13.59 -0.57
N ASP A 92 -3.14 13.60 0.72
CA ASP A 92 -2.82 14.83 1.45
C ASP A 92 -1.37 15.27 1.22
N SER A 93 -1.03 16.47 1.68
CA SER A 93 0.28 17.08 1.48
C SER A 93 1.45 16.29 2.09
N ALA A 94 1.23 15.54 3.18
CA ALA A 94 2.27 14.70 3.77
C ALA A 94 2.55 13.47 2.90
N GLN A 95 1.49 12.81 2.44
CA GLN A 95 1.61 11.70 1.50
C GLN A 95 2.16 12.13 0.14
N ALA A 96 1.78 13.31 -0.35
CA ALA A 96 2.24 13.84 -1.64
C ALA A 96 3.77 13.96 -1.68
N LYS A 97 4.40 14.41 -0.58
CA LYS A 97 5.87 14.47 -0.44
C LYS A 97 6.54 13.10 -0.56
N LEU A 98 5.84 12.04 -0.18
CA LEU A 98 6.32 10.66 -0.24
C LEU A 98 5.94 9.94 -1.55
N GLY A 99 5.26 10.62 -2.48
CA GLY A 99 4.80 10.02 -3.74
C GLY A 99 3.44 9.30 -3.64
N GLY A 100 2.58 9.74 -2.74
CA GLY A 100 1.23 9.22 -2.54
C GLY A 100 1.10 8.23 -1.38
N TYR A 101 -0.08 7.61 -1.26
CA TYR A 101 -0.41 6.73 -0.12
C TYR A 101 0.42 5.43 -0.08
N ALA A 102 1.04 5.03 -1.20
CA ALA A 102 1.87 3.82 -1.32
C ALA A 102 3.23 4.09 -1.98
N GLY A 103 3.64 5.37 -2.13
CA GLY A 103 4.86 5.75 -2.84
C GLY A 103 6.12 5.02 -2.34
N PRO A 104 6.43 5.04 -1.04
CA PRO A 104 7.59 4.35 -0.48
C PRO A 104 7.57 2.84 -0.71
N TYR A 105 6.39 2.21 -0.56
CA TYR A 105 6.22 0.77 -0.80
C TYR A 105 6.50 0.40 -2.26
N VAL A 106 6.01 1.19 -3.22
CA VAL A 106 6.24 0.94 -4.66
C VAL A 106 7.72 1.11 -5.01
N ARG A 107 8.39 2.12 -4.44
CA ARG A 107 9.85 2.30 -4.63
C ARG A 107 10.63 1.10 -4.10
N ALA A 108 10.33 0.67 -2.87
CA ALA A 108 10.98 -0.49 -2.25
C ALA A 108 10.79 -1.78 -3.08
N GLN A 109 9.60 -2.02 -3.62
CA GLN A 109 9.38 -3.15 -4.53
C GLN A 109 10.18 -3.03 -5.82
N THR A 110 10.23 -1.83 -6.40
CA THR A 110 10.94 -1.59 -7.66
C THR A 110 12.44 -1.82 -7.50
N GLU A 111 13.01 -1.38 -6.38
CA GLU A 111 14.41 -1.60 -6.02
C GLU A 111 14.71 -3.10 -5.83
N ALA A 112 13.90 -3.80 -5.03
CA ALA A 112 14.04 -5.24 -4.82
C ALA A 112 13.92 -6.04 -6.13
N ASN A 113 13.03 -5.65 -7.04
CA ASN A 113 12.89 -6.30 -8.34
C ASN A 113 14.12 -6.05 -9.23
N LYS A 114 14.65 -4.83 -9.25
CA LYS A 114 15.89 -4.51 -10.00
C LYS A 114 17.08 -5.30 -9.47
N GLU A 115 17.20 -5.48 -8.16
CA GLU A 115 18.26 -6.29 -7.56
C GLU A 115 18.17 -7.75 -7.99
N LYS A 116 16.97 -8.35 -7.91
CA LYS A 116 16.74 -9.72 -8.42
C LYS A 116 17.10 -9.85 -9.90
N SER A 117 16.67 -8.90 -10.73
CA SER A 117 17.03 -8.90 -12.15
C SER A 117 18.55 -8.82 -12.36
N ARG A 118 19.26 -8.03 -11.56
CA ARG A 118 20.74 -7.95 -11.62
C ARG A 118 21.39 -9.26 -11.19
N GLU A 119 20.87 -9.94 -10.16
CA GLU A 119 21.35 -11.25 -9.73
C GLU A 119 21.14 -12.33 -10.80
N GLU A 120 19.96 -12.36 -11.41
CA GLU A 120 19.67 -13.28 -12.51
C GLU A 120 20.57 -13.02 -13.72
N LEU A 121 20.76 -11.75 -14.11
CA LEU A 121 21.70 -11.39 -15.18
C LEU A 121 23.14 -11.80 -14.84
N ARG A 122 23.57 -11.65 -13.57
CA ARG A 122 24.89 -12.12 -13.11
C ARG A 122 25.00 -13.63 -13.21
N LYS A 123 23.97 -14.40 -12.82
CA LYS A 123 23.96 -15.87 -12.96
C LYS A 123 24.08 -16.29 -14.41
N VAL A 124 23.29 -15.68 -15.30
CA VAL A 124 23.33 -15.95 -16.75
C VAL A 124 24.71 -15.62 -17.31
N TRP A 125 25.27 -14.47 -16.96
CA TRP A 125 26.60 -14.06 -17.43
C TRP A 125 27.72 -14.99 -16.91
N CYS A 126 27.67 -15.41 -15.65
CA CYS A 126 28.57 -16.42 -15.07
C CYS A 126 28.45 -17.78 -15.76
N ALA A 127 27.24 -18.19 -16.18
CA ALA A 127 27.03 -19.43 -16.92
C ALA A 127 27.63 -19.36 -18.33
N ILE A 128 27.47 -18.23 -19.02
CA ILE A 128 28.04 -17.98 -20.36
C ILE A 128 29.57 -17.96 -20.30
N THR A 129 30.15 -17.29 -19.30
CA THR A 129 31.61 -17.12 -19.18
C THR A 129 32.33 -18.37 -18.69
N LYS A 130 31.68 -19.28 -17.95
CA LYS A 130 32.30 -20.51 -17.47
C LYS A 130 32.42 -21.61 -18.53
N GLY A 131 31.67 -21.53 -19.64
CA GLY A 131 31.69 -22.50 -20.75
C GLY A 131 31.36 -23.95 -20.35
N PRO A 132 30.95 -24.83 -21.28
CA PRO A 132 30.92 -26.26 -20.96
C PRO A 132 32.35 -26.73 -20.68
N LYS A 133 32.56 -27.35 -19.51
CA LYS A 133 33.81 -28.08 -19.23
C LYS A 133 33.95 -29.13 -20.34
N LYS A 134 34.92 -28.94 -21.23
CA LYS A 134 35.41 -29.99 -22.14
C LYS A 134 36.11 -31.08 -21.35
#